data_AF-A0A3S0RKL9-F1
#
_entry.id   AF-A0A3S0RKL9-F1
#
_cell.length_a   1.000
_cell.length_b   1.000
_cell.length_c   1.000
_cell.angle_alpha   90.00
_cell.angle_beta   90.00
_cell.angle_gamma   90.00
#
_symmetry.space_group_name_H-M   'P 1'
#
loop_
_entity.id
_entity.type
_entity.pdbx_description
1 polymer ?
#
loop_
_entity_poly.entity_id
_entity_poly.type
_entity_poly.pdbx_seq_one_letter_code
_entity_poly.pdbx_strand_id
1 'polypeptide(L)'
;MNGSVSRPFTLDAARWIVGFLSIGPLAFPLDWLFHVFPDRYPAFHSMHGIGPAWKAAWVLCGLLGAATFVWLRRRPMLGFVASILLAALYVPTAMVMWAQFSYGCFAALLAMILSGIGALAARRSGYAS
;
A
#
# COMPACT_ATOMS: atom_id res chain seq x y z
N MET A 1 32.31 -18.58 9.30
CA MET A 1 31.46 -17.72 10.16
C MET A 1 30.21 -17.36 9.38
N ASN A 2 29.11 -18.10 9.59
CA ASN A 2 27.82 -17.76 9.00
C ASN A 2 27.18 -16.66 9.83
N GLY A 3 27.62 -15.42 9.63
CA GLY A 3 26.89 -14.26 10.14
C GLY A 3 25.51 -14.26 9.47
N SER A 4 24.45 -14.56 10.22
CA SER A 4 23.10 -14.45 9.71
C SER A 4 22.89 -12.99 9.27
N VAL A 5 22.85 -12.73 7.96
CA VAL A 5 22.54 -11.40 7.45
C VAL A 5 21.11 -11.09 7.86
N SER A 6 20.95 -10.25 8.88
CA SER A 6 19.65 -9.88 9.40
C SER A 6 18.93 -8.98 8.40
N ARG A 7 17.61 -9.17 8.28
CA ARG A 7 16.79 -8.40 7.36
C ARG A 7 16.74 -6.93 7.83
N PRO A 8 16.84 -5.95 6.92
CA PRO A 8 16.69 -4.54 7.27
C PRO A 8 15.33 -4.27 7.92
N PHE A 9 15.32 -3.68 9.12
CA PHE A 9 14.10 -3.26 9.83
C PHE A 9 13.19 -2.38 8.96
N THR A 10 13.78 -1.54 8.11
CA THR A 10 13.07 -0.66 7.18
C THR A 10 12.19 -1.42 6.19
N LEU A 11 12.58 -2.63 5.75
CA LEU A 11 11.74 -3.48 4.90
C LEU A 11 10.54 -4.05 5.66
N ASP A 12 10.71 -4.39 6.93
CA ASP A 12 9.60 -4.88 7.76
C ASP A 12 8.61 -3.77 8.09
N ALA A 13 9.11 -2.58 8.46
CA ALA A 13 8.27 -1.40 8.66
C ALA A 13 7.49 -1.05 7.37
N ALA A 14 8.16 -0.97 6.22
CA ALA A 14 7.49 -0.72 4.93
C ALA A 14 6.42 -1.78 4.64
N ARG A 15 6.74 -3.06 4.89
CA ARG A 15 5.81 -4.17 4.66
C ARG A 15 4.55 -4.02 5.52
N TRP A 16 4.67 -3.72 6.80
CA TRP A 16 3.52 -3.53 7.67
C TRP A 16 2.65 -2.33 7.28
N ILE A 17 3.27 -1.20 6.91
CA ILE A 17 2.54 -0.02 6.45
C ILE A 17 1.75 -0.36 5.17
N VAL A 18 2.38 -0.99 4.19
CA VAL A 18 1.68 -1.44 2.96
C VAL A 18 0.55 -2.41 3.26
N GLY A 19 0.78 -3.36 4.17
CA GLY A 19 -0.25 -4.32 4.59
C GLY A 19 -1.48 -3.62 5.19
N PHE A 20 -1.25 -2.66 6.08
CA PHE A 20 -2.32 -1.84 6.66
C PHE A 20 -3.08 -1.04 5.58
N LEU A 21 -2.36 -0.38 4.68
CA LEU A 21 -2.96 0.40 3.58
C LEU A 21 -3.77 -0.45 2.60
N SER A 22 -3.54 -1.75 2.54
CA SER A 22 -4.28 -2.67 1.67
C SER A 22 -5.66 -3.01 2.23
N ILE A 23 -5.88 -2.89 3.54
CA ILE A 23 -7.13 -3.31 4.19
C ILE A 23 -8.30 -2.47 3.72
N GLY A 24 -8.20 -1.14 3.77
CA GLY A 24 -9.28 -0.24 3.37
C GLY A 24 -9.77 -0.51 1.94
N PRO A 25 -8.89 -0.50 0.93
CA PRO A 25 -9.29 -0.79 -0.44
C PRO A 25 -9.80 -2.21 -0.70
N LEU A 26 -9.36 -3.21 0.07
CA LEU A 26 -9.88 -4.58 -0.02
C LEU A 26 -11.20 -4.78 0.73
N ALA A 27 -11.45 -4.00 1.78
CA ALA A 27 -12.73 -4.00 2.51
C ALA A 27 -13.82 -3.23 1.77
N PHE A 28 -13.44 -2.27 0.91
CA PHE A 28 -14.39 -1.43 0.19
C PHE A 28 -15.38 -2.19 -0.72
N PRO A 29 -15.00 -3.25 -1.44
CA PRO A 29 -15.96 -4.11 -2.14
C PRO A 29 -17.06 -4.71 -1.26
N LEU A 30 -16.74 -5.02 0.00
CA LEU A 30 -17.72 -5.55 0.95
C LEU A 30 -18.73 -4.47 1.33
N ASP A 31 -18.28 -3.24 1.51
CA ASP A 31 -19.20 -2.11 1.71
C ASP A 31 -20.10 -1.90 0.50
N TRP A 32 -19.56 -1.99 -0.72
CA TRP A 32 -20.38 -1.86 -1.92
C TRP A 32 -21.47 -2.94 -2.00
N LEU A 33 -21.17 -4.18 -1.61
CA LEU A 33 -22.15 -5.27 -1.64
C LEU A 33 -23.17 -5.20 -0.51
N PHE A 34 -22.74 -4.80 0.70
CA PHE A 34 -23.54 -4.94 1.92
C PHE A 34 -24.01 -3.60 2.52
N HIS A 35 -23.63 -2.45 1.93
CA HIS A 35 -23.92 -1.10 2.41
C HIS A 35 -23.67 -0.95 3.92
N VAL A 36 -22.48 -1.38 4.35
CA VAL A 36 -22.11 -1.49 5.78
C VAL A 36 -21.82 -0.11 6.37
N PHE A 37 -21.28 0.81 5.58
CA PHE A 37 -20.93 2.15 6.01
C PHE A 37 -22.12 3.11 5.89
N PRO A 38 -22.52 3.77 6.99
CA PRO A 38 -23.67 4.65 6.98
C PRO A 38 -23.35 5.97 6.24
N ASP A 39 -24.25 6.37 5.34
CA ASP A 39 -24.18 7.60 4.52
C ASP A 39 -24.12 8.90 5.33
N ARG A 40 -24.35 8.84 6.64
CA ARG A 40 -24.32 10.00 7.54
C ARG A 40 -22.96 10.70 7.60
N TYR A 41 -21.91 10.04 7.13
CA TYR A 41 -20.55 10.55 7.18
C TYR A 41 -20.12 11.07 5.79
N PRO A 42 -19.76 12.35 5.67
CA PRO A 42 -19.43 12.98 4.38
C PRO A 42 -18.35 12.24 3.58
N ALA A 43 -17.37 11.66 4.27
CA ALA A 43 -16.27 10.91 3.66
C ALA A 43 -16.74 9.66 2.89
N PHE A 44 -17.79 8.98 3.37
CA PHE A 44 -18.34 7.79 2.71
C PHE A 44 -19.33 8.17 1.61
N HIS A 45 -20.05 9.29 1.79
CA HIS A 45 -20.93 9.83 0.76
C HIS A 45 -20.19 10.15 -0.55
N SER A 46 -19.02 10.80 -0.46
CA SER A 46 -18.16 11.02 -1.63
C SER A 46 -17.74 9.72 -2.29
N MET A 47 -17.48 8.67 -1.49
CA MET A 47 -17.00 7.38 -1.98
C MET A 47 -18.05 6.62 -2.82
N HIS A 48 -19.32 6.70 -2.44
CA HIS A 48 -20.40 6.02 -3.15
C HIS A 48 -20.75 6.66 -4.49
N GLY A 49 -20.64 7.99 -4.60
CA GLY A 49 -20.93 8.75 -5.82
C GLY A 49 -19.86 8.66 -6.92
N ILE A 50 -18.74 7.99 -6.67
CA ILE A 50 -17.63 7.90 -7.61
C ILE A 50 -17.88 6.85 -8.69
N GLY A 51 -17.45 7.15 -9.92
CA GLY A 51 -17.57 6.27 -11.07
C GLY A 51 -16.84 4.91 -10.90
N PRO A 52 -17.26 3.88 -11.65
CA PRO A 52 -16.77 2.50 -11.49
C PRO A 52 -15.26 2.36 -11.73
N ALA A 53 -14.68 3.18 -12.60
CA ALA A 53 -13.24 3.15 -12.91
C ALA A 53 -12.38 3.44 -11.67
N TRP A 54 -12.75 4.45 -10.87
CA TRP A 54 -12.01 4.81 -9.66
C TRP A 54 -12.24 3.80 -8.53
N LYS A 55 -13.44 3.22 -8.44
CA LYS A 55 -13.72 2.11 -7.52
C LYS A 55 -12.82 0.90 -7.84
N ALA A 56 -12.69 0.56 -9.12
CA ALA A 56 -11.78 -0.50 -9.58
C ALA A 56 -10.30 -0.15 -9.31
N ALA A 57 -9.88 1.10 -9.54
CA ALA A 57 -8.53 1.56 -9.21
C ALA A 57 -8.23 1.45 -7.71
N TRP A 58 -9.21 1.72 -6.85
CA TRP A 58 -9.07 1.56 -5.41
C TRP A 58 -8.86 0.10 -5.02
N VAL A 59 -9.69 -0.81 -5.52
CA VAL A 59 -9.51 -2.25 -5.31
C VAL A 59 -8.14 -2.73 -5.81
N LEU A 60 -7.71 -2.23 -6.98
CA LEU A 60 -6.40 -2.53 -7.55
C LEU A 60 -5.26 -2.08 -6.61
N CYS A 61 -5.40 -0.93 -5.93
CA CYS A 61 -4.46 -0.50 -4.90
C CYS A 61 -4.35 -1.52 -3.76
N GLY A 62 -5.49 -2.08 -3.33
CA GLY A 62 -5.54 -3.11 -2.29
C GLY A 62 -4.82 -4.40 -2.71
N LEU A 63 -5.08 -4.87 -3.93
CA LEU A 63 -4.42 -6.06 -4.49
C LEU A 63 -2.91 -5.83 -4.70
N LEU A 64 -2.53 -4.68 -5.23
CA LEU A 64 -1.14 -4.30 -5.42
C LEU A 64 -0.41 -4.17 -4.07
N GLY A 65 -1.08 -3.62 -3.05
CA GLY A 65 -0.55 -3.55 -1.70
C GLY A 65 -0.33 -4.94 -1.10
N ALA A 66 -1.28 -5.87 -1.22
CA ALA A 66 -1.11 -7.25 -0.78
C ALA A 66 0.04 -7.96 -1.51
N ALA A 67 0.17 -7.78 -2.82
CA ALA A 67 1.30 -8.30 -3.59
C ALA A 67 2.64 -7.70 -3.13
N THR A 68 2.68 -6.38 -2.93
CA THR A 68 3.84 -5.64 -2.44
C THR A 68 4.27 -6.13 -1.05
N PHE A 69 3.31 -6.40 -0.16
CA PHE A 69 3.56 -6.98 1.16
C PHE A 69 4.36 -8.30 1.03
N VAL A 70 3.93 -9.19 0.14
CA VAL A 70 4.61 -10.47 -0.09
C VAL A 70 5.98 -10.27 -0.74
N TRP A 71 6.09 -9.39 -1.73
CA TRP A 71 7.34 -9.14 -2.45
C TRP A 71 8.41 -8.46 -1.61
N LEU A 72 8.05 -7.54 -0.72
CA LEU A 72 9.01 -6.93 0.23
C LEU A 72 9.69 -7.97 1.13
N ARG A 73 9.06 -9.14 1.34
CA ARG A 73 9.67 -10.27 2.05
C ARG A 73 10.55 -11.13 1.16
N ARG A 74 10.06 -11.50 -0.03
CA ARG A 74 10.70 -12.52 -0.89
C ARG A 74 11.73 -11.94 -1.87
N ARG A 75 11.49 -10.74 -2.38
CA ARG A 75 12.30 -10.07 -3.42
C ARG A 75 12.28 -8.55 -3.18
N PRO A 76 13.15 -8.03 -2.29
CA PRO A 76 13.11 -6.63 -1.84
C PRO A 76 13.11 -5.59 -2.95
N MET A 77 13.84 -5.82 -4.05
CA MET A 77 13.85 -4.90 -5.19
C MET A 77 12.52 -4.87 -5.95
N LEU A 78 11.88 -6.02 -6.17
CA LEU A 78 10.53 -6.05 -6.74
C LEU A 78 9.53 -5.41 -5.80
N GLY A 79 9.66 -5.66 -4.49
CA GLY A 79 8.84 -5.00 -3.47
C GLY A 79 9.00 -3.48 -3.48
N PHE A 80 10.21 -2.97 -3.66
CA PHE A 80 10.46 -1.53 -3.82
C PHE A 80 9.78 -0.97 -5.08
N VAL A 81 9.98 -1.59 -6.25
CA VAL A 81 9.32 -1.13 -7.49
C VAL A 81 7.81 -1.15 -7.34
N ALA A 82 7.25 -2.21 -6.75
CA ALA A 82 5.83 -2.32 -6.49
C ALA A 82 5.32 -1.25 -5.50
N SER A 83 6.13 -0.85 -4.51
CA SER A 83 5.79 0.24 -3.58
C SER A 83 5.74 1.62 -4.27
N ILE A 84 6.58 1.86 -5.28
CA ILE A 84 6.52 3.10 -6.09
C ILE A 84 5.22 3.12 -6.87
N LEU A 85 4.90 2.01 -7.56
CA LEU A 85 3.65 1.88 -8.31
C LEU A 85 2.43 2.02 -7.40
N LEU A 86 2.49 1.41 -6.22
CA LEU A 86 1.45 1.54 -5.20
C LEU A 86 1.29 3.00 -4.78
N ALA A 87 2.36 3.72 -4.44
CA ALA A 87 2.25 5.12 -4.04
C ALA A 87 1.69 6.00 -5.19
N ALA A 88 2.19 5.80 -6.41
CA ALA A 88 1.76 6.54 -7.59
C ALA A 88 0.27 6.33 -7.92
N LEU A 89 -0.27 5.13 -7.67
CA LEU A 89 -1.69 4.82 -7.89
C LEU A 89 -2.56 5.19 -6.69
N TYR A 90 -2.08 4.90 -5.47
CA TYR A 90 -2.84 5.06 -4.23
C TYR A 90 -3.12 6.53 -3.93
N VAL A 91 -2.12 7.42 -4.05
CA VAL A 91 -2.27 8.84 -3.71
C VAL A 91 -3.37 9.52 -4.52
N PRO A 92 -3.37 9.50 -5.87
CA PRO A 92 -4.43 10.14 -6.65
C PRO A 92 -5.78 9.46 -6.42
N THR A 93 -5.83 8.13 -6.34
CA THR A 93 -7.09 7.40 -6.10
C THR A 93 -7.67 7.73 -4.72
N ALA A 94 -6.84 7.84 -3.70
CA ALA A 94 -7.25 8.27 -2.35
C ALA A 94 -7.76 9.71 -2.35
N MET A 95 -7.10 10.62 -3.07
CA MET A 95 -7.58 12.01 -3.17
C MET A 95 -8.94 12.10 -3.86
N VAL A 96 -9.19 11.27 -4.88
CA VAL A 96 -10.51 11.18 -5.53
C VAL A 96 -11.55 10.56 -4.59
N MET A 97 -11.20 9.45 -3.91
CA MET A 97 -12.10 8.73 -2.99
C MET A 97 -12.52 9.56 -1.79
N TRP A 98 -11.57 10.28 -1.20
CA TRP A 98 -11.76 10.98 0.07
C TRP A 98 -11.89 12.50 -0.08
N ALA A 99 -11.78 13.03 -1.31
CA ALA A 99 -11.72 14.46 -1.61
C ALA A 99 -10.63 15.24 -0.84
N GLN A 100 -9.65 14.55 -0.26
CA GLN A 100 -8.61 15.14 0.58
C GLN A 100 -7.32 14.32 0.57
N PHE A 101 -6.21 14.98 0.93
CA PHE A 101 -4.93 14.32 1.15
C PHE A 101 -4.89 13.67 2.53
N SER A 102 -5.17 12.36 2.59
CA SER A 102 -5.33 11.62 3.84
C SER A 102 -4.00 11.15 4.46
N TYR A 103 -4.03 10.74 5.73
CA TYR A 103 -2.90 10.04 6.37
C TYR A 103 -2.43 8.80 5.60
N GLY A 104 -3.34 8.15 4.86
CA GLY A 104 -3.00 7.03 3.98
C GLY A 104 -2.04 7.43 2.85
N CYS A 105 -2.15 8.66 2.32
CA CYS A 105 -1.24 9.17 1.30
C CYS A 105 0.18 9.35 1.85
N PHE A 106 0.32 9.94 3.04
CA PHE A 106 1.61 10.07 3.72
C PHE A 106 2.23 8.70 4.03
N ALA A 107 1.43 7.76 4.50
CA ALA A 107 1.87 6.40 4.79
C ALA A 107 2.35 5.66 3.51
N ALA A 108 1.68 5.86 2.37
CA ALA A 108 2.09 5.25 1.10
C ALA A 108 3.47 5.78 0.65
N LEU A 109 3.68 7.10 0.74
CA LEU A 109 4.97 7.73 0.44
C LEU A 109 6.08 7.28 1.40
N LEU A 110 5.77 7.19 2.70
CA LEU A 110 6.72 6.70 3.70
C LEU A 110 7.12 5.24 3.42
N ALA A 111 6.16 4.37 3.09
CA ALA A 111 6.44 2.98 2.75
C ALA A 111 7.34 2.85 1.50
N MET A 112 7.13 3.71 0.51
CA MET A 112 8.01 3.80 -0.67
C MET A 112 9.45 4.18 -0.28
N ILE A 113 9.63 5.19 0.57
CA ILE A 113 10.96 5.62 1.02
C ILE A 113 11.65 4.50 1.83
N LEU A 114 10.94 3.93 2.80
CA LEU A 114 11.47 2.88 3.67
C LEU A 114 11.85 1.62 2.89
N SER A 115 11.02 1.22 1.92
CA SER A 115 11.33 0.08 1.06
C SER A 115 12.53 0.34 0.15
N GLY A 116 12.72 1.56 -0.35
CA GLY A 116 13.91 1.95 -1.11
C GLY A 116 15.19 1.84 -0.29
N ILE A 117 15.21 2.42 0.92
CA ILE A 117 16.33 2.31 1.86
C ILE A 117 16.61 0.84 2.17
N GLY A 118 15.57 0.07 2.49
CA GLY A 118 15.66 -1.33 2.85
C GLY A 118 16.13 -2.23 1.70
N ALA A 119 15.67 -2.00 0.48
CA ALA A 119 16.06 -2.79 -0.68
C ALA A 119 17.53 -2.54 -1.06
N LEU A 120 17.99 -1.28 -0.99
CA LEU A 120 19.39 -0.94 -1.22
C LEU A 120 20.30 -1.54 -0.14
N ALA A 121 19.90 -1.49 1.12
CA ALA A 121 20.64 -2.12 2.22
C ALA A 121 20.73 -3.65 2.03
N ALA A 122 19.61 -4.31 1.70
CA ALA A 122 19.56 -5.76 1.44
C ALA A 122 20.43 -6.19 0.26
N ARG A 123 20.57 -5.35 -0.78
CA ARG A 123 21.47 -5.63 -1.90
C ARG A 123 22.95 -5.51 -1.50
N ARG A 124 23.30 -4.52 -0.68
CA ARG A 124 24.68 -4.34 -0.20
C ARG A 124 25.14 -5.45 0.75
N SER A 125 24.22 -6.02 1.53
CA SER A 125 24.54 -7.06 2.51
C SER A 125 24.50 -8.50 1.97
N GLY A 126 24.20 -8.69 0.67
CA GLY A 126 24.06 -10.03 0.09
C GLY A 126 22.78 -10.76 0.51
N TYR A 127 21.85 -10.10 1.21
CA TYR A 127 20.56 -10.71 1.60
C TYR A 127 19.66 -11.02 0.39
N ALA A 128 19.87 -10.33 -0.73
CA ALA A 128 19.05 -10.40 -1.92
C ALA A 128 19.71 -11.10 -3.13
N SER A 129 20.81 -11.85 -2.91
CA SER A 129 21.46 -12.68 -3.95
C SER A 129 20.73 -14.01 -4.16
#